data_AF-A0A399ZL16-F1
#
_entry.id   AF-A0A399ZL16-F1
#
_cell.length_a   1.000
_cell.length_b   1.000
_cell.length_c   1.000
_cell.angle_alpha   90.00
_cell.angle_beta   90.00
_cell.angle_gamma   90.00
#
_symmetry.space_group_name_H-M   'P 1'
#
loop_
_entity.id
_entity.type
_entity.pdbx_description
1 polymer ?
#
loop_
_entity_poly.entity_id
_entity_poly.type
_entity_poly.pdbx_seq_one_letter_code
_entity_poly.pdbx_strand_id
1 'polypeptide(L)'
;MDFVTLGELLIDMFPAETGRHFSKVTAFLPKPGGAPANVAVAGARLGAQTAFIGKVGNDFFGEFLRDVLRQENVDTRGLRFDDDARTTLAMIAQ
;
A
#
# COMPACT_ATOMS: atom_id res chain seq x y z
N MET A 1 19.13 -3.98 10.49
CA MET A 1 18.31 -3.89 9.26
C MET A 1 18.78 -4.99 8.35
N ASP A 2 17.88 -5.88 7.93
CA ASP A 2 18.21 -7.09 7.16
C ASP A 2 18.02 -6.86 5.66
N PHE A 3 16.90 -6.24 5.25
CA PHE A 3 16.71 -5.83 3.86
C PHE A 3 15.79 -4.62 3.71
N VAL A 4 15.89 -4.00 2.54
CA VAL A 4 15.10 -2.83 2.15
C VAL A 4 14.40 -3.15 0.83
N THR A 5 13.13 -2.79 0.73
CA THR A 5 12.39 -2.82 -0.54
C THR A 5 12.17 -1.41 -1.07
N LEU A 6 12.13 -1.28 -2.39
CA LEU A 6 11.92 -0.01 -3.08
C LEU A 6 10.78 -0.19 -4.08
N GLY A 7 9.82 0.72 -4.08
CA GLY A 7 8.82 0.79 -5.13
C GLY A 7 7.62 1.65 -4.79
N GLU A 8 6.50 1.32 -5.42
CA GLU A 8 5.24 2.04 -5.27
C GLU A 8 4.41 1.49 -4.10
N LEU A 9 3.76 2.40 -3.38
CA LEU A 9 2.82 2.14 -2.30
C LEU A 9 1.49 2.79 -2.69
N LEU A 10 0.42 1.99 -2.72
CA LEU A 10 -0.84 2.39 -3.35
C LEU A 10 -2.04 1.73 -2.67
N ILE A 11 -3.26 2.18 -3.01
CA ILE A 11 -4.50 1.54 -2.54
C ILE A 11 -5.06 0.65 -3.64
N ASP A 12 -5.26 -0.63 -3.32
CA ASP A 12 -6.00 -1.56 -4.15
C ASP A 12 -7.49 -1.49 -3.79
N MET A 13 -8.32 -1.09 -4.75
CA MET A 13 -9.77 -1.02 -4.65
C MET A 13 -10.37 -2.34 -5.13
N PHE A 14 -10.73 -3.22 -4.20
CA PHE A 14 -11.35 -4.51 -4.50
C PHE A 14 -12.88 -4.39 -4.62
N PRO A 15 -13.53 -5.05 -5.58
CA PRO A 15 -14.99 -5.04 -5.65
C PRO A 15 -15.57 -5.69 -4.38
N ALA A 16 -16.58 -5.06 -3.79
CA ALA A 16 -17.26 -5.60 -2.61
C ALA A 16 -18.07 -6.88 -2.93
N GLU A 17 -18.46 -7.04 -4.19
CA GLU A 17 -19.26 -8.14 -4.72
C GLU A 17 -18.44 -8.91 -5.76
N THR A 18 -18.23 -10.21 -5.55
CA THR A 18 -17.50 -11.07 -6.49
C THR A 18 -18.43 -11.71 -7.52
N GLY A 19 -17.87 -12.12 -8.67
CA GLY A 19 -18.61 -12.86 -9.70
C GLY A 19 -19.67 -12.05 -10.46
N ARG A 20 -19.64 -10.71 -10.33
CA ARG A 20 -20.50 -9.80 -11.08
C ARG A 20 -19.70 -9.09 -12.15
N HIS A 21 -20.34 -8.84 -13.29
CA HIS A 21 -19.77 -7.97 -14.31
C HIS A 21 -19.45 -6.60 -13.70
N PHE A 22 -18.30 -6.00 -14.06
CA PHE A 22 -17.81 -4.75 -13.50
C PHE A 22 -18.88 -3.63 -13.46
N SER A 23 -19.70 -3.51 -14.52
CA SER A 23 -20.79 -2.52 -14.60
C SER A 23 -21.92 -2.70 -13.58
N LYS A 24 -21.91 -3.80 -12.82
CA LYS A 24 -22.88 -4.12 -11.75
C LYS A 24 -22.28 -4.03 -10.35
N VAL A 25 -20.97 -3.79 -10.23
CA VAL A 25 -20.32 -3.58 -8.93
C VAL A 25 -20.77 -2.23 -8.38
N THR A 26 -21.32 -2.22 -7.16
CA THR A 26 -21.86 -0.99 -6.56
C THR A 26 -20.90 -0.34 -5.56
N ALA A 27 -19.90 -1.09 -5.08
CA ALA A 27 -18.95 -0.62 -4.08
C ALA A 27 -17.58 -1.28 -4.24
N PHE A 28 -16.55 -0.56 -3.81
CA PHE A 28 -15.17 -1.03 -3.73
C PHE A 28 -14.63 -0.85 -2.31
N LEU A 29 -13.87 -1.83 -1.84
CA LEU A 29 -13.23 -1.85 -0.54
C LEU A 29 -11.74 -1.50 -0.72
N PRO A 30 -11.26 -0.40 -0.12
CA PRO A 30 -9.85 -0.03 -0.17
C PRO A 30 -9.01 -1.01 0.65
N LYS A 31 -7.86 -1.42 0.10
CA LYS A 31 -6.85 -2.20 0.80
C LYS A 31 -5.45 -1.61 0.57
N PRO A 32 -4.55 -1.62 1.57
CA PRO A 32 -3.15 -1.33 1.34
C PRO A 32 -2.56 -2.29 0.30
N GLY A 33 -1.90 -1.74 -0.71
CA GLY A 33 -1.30 -2.47 -1.83
C GLY A 33 0.16 -2.10 -2.06
N GLY A 34 0.73 -2.65 -3.14
CA GLY A 34 2.13 -2.47 -3.51
C GLY A 34 2.99 -3.70 -3.21
N ALA A 35 3.46 -4.37 -4.27
CA ALA A 35 4.21 -5.63 -4.12
C ALA A 35 5.48 -5.50 -3.26
N PRO A 36 6.33 -4.45 -3.40
CA PRO A 36 7.52 -4.31 -2.57
C PRO A 36 7.20 -4.02 -1.09
N ALA A 37 6.08 -3.33 -0.83
CA ALA A 37 5.58 -3.09 0.53
C ALA A 37 5.12 -4.41 1.18
N ASN A 38 4.38 -5.24 0.45
CA ASN A 38 3.93 -6.56 0.91
C ASN A 38 5.12 -7.47 1.28
N VAL A 39 6.21 -7.42 0.51
CA VAL A 39 7.44 -8.18 0.83
C VAL A 39 8.10 -7.69 2.13
N ALA A 40 8.18 -6.37 2.34
CA ALA A 40 8.72 -5.81 3.58
C ALA A 40 7.88 -6.19 4.81
N VAL A 41 6.55 -6.12 4.69
CA VAL A 41 5.60 -6.55 5.74
C VAL A 41 5.74 -8.05 6.03
N ALA A 42 5.81 -8.90 4.99
CA ALA A 42 6.00 -10.32 5.17
C ALA A 42 7.31 -10.65 5.90
N GLY A 43 8.41 -9.97 5.56
CA GLY A 43 9.68 -10.10 6.27
C GLY A 43 9.60 -9.66 7.73
N ALA A 44 8.96 -8.52 8.00
CA ALA A 44 8.78 -8.01 9.36
C ALA A 44 7.98 -8.99 10.23
N ARG A 45 6.89 -9.57 9.70
CA ARG A 45 6.09 -10.60 10.37
C ARG A 45 6.86 -11.89 10.68
N LEU A 46 7.90 -12.18 9.89
CA LEU A 46 8.81 -13.32 10.12
C LEU A 46 9.98 -12.99 11.05
N GLY A 47 10.02 -11.76 11.60
CA GLY A 47 11.03 -11.32 12.56
C GLY A 47 12.25 -10.62 11.97
N ALA A 48 12.28 -10.37 10.65
CA ALA A 48 13.35 -9.59 10.02
C ALA A 48 13.18 -8.09 10.25
N GLN A 49 14.28 -7.35 10.31
CA GLN A 49 14.28 -5.89 10.33
C GLN A 49 14.18 -5.34 8.90
N THR A 50 13.00 -4.89 8.48
CA THR A 50 12.76 -4.44 7.10
C THR A 50 12.51 -2.93 7.01
N ALA A 51 12.79 -2.34 5.83
CA ALA A 51 12.41 -0.97 5.50
C ALA A 51 11.79 -0.87 4.11
N PHE A 52 11.02 0.19 3.92
CA PHE A 52 10.44 0.55 2.63
C PHE A 52 10.90 1.93 2.17
N ILE A 53 11.32 2.03 0.91
CA ILE A 53 11.57 3.29 0.22
C ILE A 53 10.50 3.45 -0.87
N GLY A 54 9.90 4.62 -0.93
CA GLY A 54 8.88 4.95 -1.92
C GLY A 54 8.36 6.36 -1.74
N LYS A 55 7.34 6.72 -2.52
CA LYS A 55 6.70 8.02 -2.45
C LYS A 55 5.18 7.86 -2.56
N VAL A 56 4.44 8.61 -1.76
CA VAL A 56 2.97 8.72 -1.77
C VAL A 56 2.57 10.19 -1.87
N GLY A 57 1.32 10.47 -2.21
CA GLY A 57 0.81 11.83 -2.15
C GLY A 57 0.69 12.32 -0.70
N ASN A 58 0.77 13.64 -0.51
CA ASN A 58 0.44 14.28 0.76
C ASN A 58 -1.08 14.35 0.94
N ASP A 59 -1.68 13.18 1.16
CA ASP A 59 -3.12 12.99 1.28
C ASP A 59 -3.45 11.88 2.30
N PHE A 60 -4.74 11.75 2.63
CA PHE A 60 -5.22 10.78 3.62
C PHE A 60 -4.88 9.33 3.25
N PHE A 61 -4.74 8.99 1.96
CA PHE A 61 -4.34 7.64 1.55
C PHE A 61 -2.86 7.40 1.82
N GLY A 62 -1.99 8.38 1.54
CA GLY A 62 -0.57 8.32 1.84
C GLY A 62 -0.30 8.19 3.34
N GLU A 63 -1.03 8.96 4.16
CA GLU A 63 -0.94 8.85 5.63
C GLU A 63 -1.38 7.47 6.13
N PHE A 64 -2.53 6.98 5.64
CA PHE A 64 -3.02 5.65 5.96
C PHE A 64 -2.01 4.55 5.61
N LEU A 65 -1.43 4.60 4.42
CA LEU A 65 -0.45 3.61 3.95
C LEU A 65 0.84 3.62 4.80
N ARG A 66 1.34 4.80 5.17
CA ARG A 66 2.48 4.93 6.10
C ARG A 66 2.17 4.29 7.44
N ASP A 67 0.98 4.56 7.98
CA ASP A 67 0.60 4.08 9.30
C ASP A 67 0.42 2.57 9.32
N VAL A 68 -0.10 1.96 8.24
CA VAL A 68 -0.11 0.50 8.05
C VAL A 68 1.30 -0.07 8.07
N LEU A 69 2.24 0.49 7.31
CA LEU A 69 3.64 0.01 7.32
C LEU A 69 4.27 0.08 8.72
N ARG A 70 4.00 1.16 9.47
CA ARG A 70 4.48 1.31 10.85
C ARG A 70 3.87 0.30 11.81
N GLN A 71 2.58 0.03 11.69
CA GLN A 71 1.88 -0.99 12.50
C GLN A 71 2.43 -2.40 12.23
N GLU A 72 2.86 -2.66 11.00
CA GLU A 72 3.51 -3.91 10.59
C GLU A 72 5.02 -3.95 10.90
N ASN A 73 5.55 -3.00 11.68
CA ASN A 73 6.95 -2.88 12.08
C ASN A 73 7.95 -2.69 10.92
N VAL A 74 7.51 -2.11 9.80
CA VAL A 74 8.38 -1.73 8.68
C VAL A 74 8.92 -0.31 8.89
N ASP A 75 10.24 -0.13 8.75
CA ASP A 75 10.85 1.20 8.81
C ASP A 75 10.46 2.05 7.60
N THR A 76 9.88 3.22 7.88
CA THR A 76 9.31 4.16 6.90
C THR A 76 10.13 5.42 6.70
N ARG A 77 11.37 5.51 7.23
CA ARG A 77 12.24 6.70 7.04
C ARG A 77 12.54 7.00 5.57
N GLY A 78 12.45 5.98 4.70
CA GLY A 78 12.59 6.07 3.25
C GLY A 78 11.32 6.47 2.50
N LEU A 79 10.16 6.54 3.16
CA LEU A 79 8.92 6.98 2.55
C LEU A 79 8.90 8.52 2.45
N ARG A 80 8.50 9.04 1.29
CA ARG A 80 8.36 10.48 1.04
C ARG A 80 6.91 10.82 0.70
N PHE A 81 6.51 12.03 1.08
CA PHE A 81 5.23 12.63 0.75
C PHE A 81 5.46 13.67 -0.35
N ASP A 82 4.54 13.76 -1.29
CA ASP A 82 4.58 14.67 -2.43
C ASP A 82 3.35 15.58 -2.42
N ASP A 83 3.55 16.90 -2.44
CA ASP A 83 2.45 17.88 -2.45
C ASP A 83 1.82 18.06 -3.84
N ASP A 84 2.54 17.69 -4.90
CA ASP A 84 2.13 17.89 -6.30
C ASP A 84 1.51 16.63 -6.92
N ALA A 85 1.75 15.45 -6.32
CA ALA A 85 1.22 14.16 -6.77
C ALA A 85 0.20 13.56 -5.79
N ARG A 86 -0.73 12.75 -6.32
CA ARG A 86 -1.70 11.99 -5.52
C ARG A 86 -1.23 10.57 -5.29
N THR A 87 -1.62 9.98 -4.16
CA THR A 87 -1.45 8.54 -3.91
C THR A 87 -2.21 7.73 -4.96
N THR A 88 -1.54 6.77 -5.59
CA THR A 88 -2.12 5.92 -6.63
C THR A 88 -3.25 5.05 -6.09
N LEU A 89 -4.33 4.95 -6.88
CA LEU A 89 -5.43 4.00 -6.66
C LEU A 89 -5.47 3.01 -7.82
N ALA A 90 -5.49 1.71 -7.52
CA ALA A 90 -5.66 0.65 -8.50
C ALA A 90 -7.07 0.04 -8.37
N MET A 91 -7.80 -0.08 -9.47
CA MET A 91 -9.12 -0.72 -9.50
C MET A 91 -8.95 -2.18 -9.93
N ILE A 92 -9.43 -3.11 -9.11
CA ILE A 92 -9.40 -4.54 -9.44
C ILE A 92 -10.72 -4.92 -10.13
N ALA A 93 -10.64 -5.37 -11.38
CA ALA A 93 -11.76 -5.97 -12.09
C ALA A 93 -11.55 -7.49 -12.15
N GLN A 94 -12.53 -8.26 -11.65
CA GLN A 94 -12.56 -9.73 -11.71
C GLN A 94 -13.54 -10.19 -12.80
#